data_AF-A0A5N6A8G8-F1
#
_entry.id   AF-A0A5N6A8G8-F1
#
_cell.length_a   1.000
_cell.length_b   1.000
_cell.length_c   1.000
_cell.angle_alpha   90.00
_cell.angle_beta   90.00
_cell.angle_gamma   90.00
#
_symmetry.space_group_name_H-M   'P 1'
#
loop_
_entity.id
_entity.type
_entity.pdbx_description
1 polymer ?
#
loop_
_entity_poly.entity_id
_entity_poly.type
_entity_poly.pdbx_seq_one_letter_code
_entity_poly.pdbx_strand_id
1 'polypeptide(L)'
;MTEPTDPRVEPESLSEFLEETQDEDAFAEELSEETPREDAAEQRLELLRLRDSPLTERGVEIDPADAAEQARVVDPGDEEYR
;
A
#
# COMPACT_ATOMS: atom_id res chain seq x y z
N MET A 1 3.73 -28.58 9.35
CA MET A 1 4.45 -27.64 10.23
C MET A 1 5.45 -26.95 9.34
N THR A 2 5.25 -25.66 9.07
CA THR A 2 6.20 -24.84 8.32
C THR A 2 7.42 -24.59 9.20
N GLU A 3 8.62 -24.93 8.72
CA GLU A 3 9.86 -24.62 9.42
C GLU A 3 9.97 -23.10 9.63
N PRO A 4 10.48 -22.64 10.80
CA PRO A 4 10.78 -21.24 11.00
C PRO A 4 11.95 -20.86 10.07
N THR A 5 11.69 -19.95 9.13
CA THR A 5 12.72 -19.42 8.22
C THR A 5 13.88 -18.83 9.03
N ASP A 6 15.07 -19.42 8.92
CA ASP A 6 16.29 -18.92 9.58
C ASP A 6 16.65 -17.55 8.96
N PRO A 7 16.74 -16.46 9.74
CA PRO A 7 17.04 -15.13 9.23
C PRO A 7 18.48 -14.99 8.67
N ARG A 8 19.31 -16.03 8.77
CA ARG A 8 20.63 -16.11 8.14
C ARG A 8 20.60 -16.65 6.71
N VAL A 9 19.45 -17.16 6.26
CA VAL A 9 19.25 -17.47 4.84
C VAL A 9 19.21 -16.13 4.13
N GLU A 10 20.21 -15.86 3.29
CA GLU A 10 20.19 -14.68 2.45
C GLU A 10 18.94 -14.75 1.56
N PRO A 11 18.24 -13.61 1.36
CA PRO A 11 17.10 -13.61 0.45
C PRO A 11 17.58 -14.04 -0.92
N GLU A 12 16.76 -14.82 -1.62
CA GLU A 12 17.02 -15.14 -3.01
C GLU A 12 17.25 -13.86 -3.80
N SER A 13 18.23 -13.89 -4.71
CA SER A 13 18.50 -12.73 -5.53
C SER A 13 17.34 -12.50 -6.50
N LEU A 14 17.04 -11.24 -6.81
CA LEU A 14 16.03 -10.90 -7.82
C LEU A 14 16.28 -11.65 -9.14
N SER A 15 17.54 -11.87 -9.48
CA SER A 15 17.93 -12.64 -10.67
C SER A 15 17.53 -14.11 -10.60
N GLU A 16 17.67 -14.75 -9.44
CA GLU A 16 17.31 -16.15 -9.21
C GLU A 16 15.79 -16.34 -9.20
N PHE A 17 15.06 -15.41 -8.57
CA PHE A 17 13.61 -15.36 -8.61
C PHE A 17 13.05 -15.18 -10.02
N LEU A 18 13.67 -14.31 -10.83
CA LEU A 18 13.28 -14.08 -12.23
C LEU A 18 13.63 -15.25 -13.17
N GLU A 19 14.61 -16.07 -12.81
CA GLU A 19 14.95 -17.30 -13.55
C GLU A 19 13.99 -18.45 -13.22
N GLU A 20 13.50 -18.52 -11.98
CA GLU A 20 12.46 -19.49 -11.57
C GLU A 20 11.06 -19.14 -12.11
N THR A 21 10.73 -17.85 -12.22
CA THR A 21 9.40 -17.38 -12.69
C THR A 21 9.28 -17.26 -14.21
N GLN A 22 10.31 -17.67 -14.95
CA GLN A 22 10.38 -17.61 -16.41
C GLN A 22 9.56 -18.67 -17.17
N ASP A 23 8.70 -19.42 -16.47
CA ASP A 23 7.54 -20.10 -17.09
C ASP A 23 6.50 -19.04 -17.51
N GLU A 24 6.91 -18.16 -18.44
CA GLU A 24 6.22 -16.93 -18.86
C GLU A 24 4.84 -17.19 -19.50
N ASP A 25 4.58 -18.41 -19.98
CA ASP A 25 3.32 -18.79 -20.63
C ASP A 25 2.15 -18.95 -19.65
N ALA A 26 2.40 -19.19 -18.36
CA ALA A 26 1.34 -19.42 -17.36
C ALA A 26 0.73 -18.12 -16.80
N PHE A 27 1.47 -17.00 -16.85
CA PHE A 27 1.03 -15.71 -16.32
C PHE A 27 0.53 -14.72 -17.40
N ALA A 28 0.76 -15.04 -18.67
CA ALA A 28 0.39 -14.17 -19.79
C ALA A 28 -1.14 -14.10 -20.03
N GLU A 29 -1.91 -15.10 -19.61
CA GLU A 29 -3.35 -15.18 -19.90
C GLU A 29 -4.22 -14.34 -18.94
N GLU A 30 -3.69 -13.95 -17.78
CA GLU A 30 -4.44 -13.19 -16.74
C GLU A 30 -3.98 -11.72 -16.59
N LEU A 31 -2.81 -11.36 -17.11
CA LEU A 31 -2.33 -9.98 -17.22
C LEU A 31 -2.49 -9.51 -18.67
N SER A 32 -3.71 -9.16 -19.09
CA SER A 32 -3.78 -8.26 -20.25
C SER A 32 -2.97 -7.02 -19.90
N GLU A 33 -1.99 -6.64 -20.74
CA GLU A 33 -1.20 -5.43 -20.54
C GLU A 33 -2.11 -4.20 -20.60
N GLU A 34 -2.73 -3.85 -19.47
CA GLU A 34 -3.53 -2.66 -19.36
C GLU A 34 -2.64 -1.45 -19.56
N THR A 35 -3.13 -0.50 -20.36
CA THR A 35 -2.45 0.78 -20.45
C THR A 35 -2.55 1.49 -19.11
N PRO A 36 -1.60 2.38 -18.76
CA PRO A 36 -1.72 3.22 -17.58
C PRO A 36 -3.03 4.02 -17.49
N ARG A 37 -3.69 4.23 -18.64
CA ARG A 37 -4.99 4.91 -18.72
C ARG A 37 -6.15 4.01 -18.28
N GLU A 38 -6.09 2.72 -18.60
CA GLU A 38 -7.10 1.73 -18.23
C GLU A 38 -7.04 1.49 -16.71
N ASP A 39 -5.85 1.22 -16.18
CA ASP A 39 -5.59 1.11 -14.73
C ASP A 39 -6.13 2.33 -13.95
N ALA A 40 -5.80 3.55 -14.39
CA ALA A 40 -6.28 4.76 -13.74
C ALA A 40 -7.81 4.93 -13.82
N ALA A 41 -8.46 4.40 -14.86
CA ALA A 41 -9.92 4.45 -14.99
C ALA A 41 -10.59 3.49 -13.99
N GLU A 42 -10.03 2.29 -13.80
CA GLU A 42 -10.50 1.30 -12.84
C GLU A 42 -10.32 1.79 -11.40
N GLN A 43 -9.12 2.26 -11.05
CA GLN A 43 -8.84 2.82 -9.73
C GLN A 43 -9.76 4.00 -9.41
N ARG A 44 -10.02 4.89 -10.39
CA ARG A 44 -10.96 6.00 -10.20
C ARG A 44 -12.38 5.50 -9.93
N LEU A 45 -12.81 4.44 -10.60
CA LEU A 45 -14.13 3.84 -10.42
C LEU A 45 -14.26 3.21 -9.03
N GLU A 46 -13.22 2.52 -8.56
CA GLU A 46 -13.16 1.93 -7.21
C GLU A 46 -13.25 3.01 -6.12
N LEU A 47 -12.49 4.10 -6.24
CA LEU A 47 -12.54 5.21 -5.28
C LEU A 47 -13.92 5.88 -5.22
N LEU A 48 -14.60 6.02 -6.36
CA LEU A 48 -15.97 6.56 -6.41
C LEU A 48 -16.97 5.62 -5.72
N ARG A 49 -16.81 4.30 -5.89
CA ARG A 49 -17.62 3.30 -5.20
C ARG A 49 -17.41 3.35 -3.68
N LEU A 50 -16.17 3.55 -3.23
CA LEU A 50 -15.84 3.69 -1.81
C LEU A 50 -16.41 4.98 -1.20
N ARG A 51 -16.43 6.09 -1.96
CA ARG A 51 -17.03 7.37 -1.53
C ARG A 51 -18.52 7.22 -1.20
N ASP A 52 -19.23 6.41 -1.96
CA ASP A 52 -20.67 6.21 -1.78
C ASP A 52 -20.98 5.23 -0.63
N SER A 53 -19.95 4.61 -0.04
CA SER A 53 -20.05 3.82 1.19
C SER A 53 -19.94 4.73 2.41
N PRO A 54 -20.75 4.52 3.48
CA PRO A 54 -20.65 5.34 4.69
C PRO A 54 -19.25 5.18 5.33
N LEU A 55 -18.52 6.29 5.49
CA LEU A 55 -17.25 6.33 6.24
C LEU A 55 -17.43 6.03 7.74
N THR A 56 -18.67 5.96 8.22
CA THR A 56 -19.08 6.10 9.62
C THR A 56 -19.06 4.81 10.45
N GLU A 57 -18.69 3.66 9.88
CA GLU A 57 -18.61 2.41 10.66
C GLU A 57 -17.35 2.28 11.51
N ARG A 58 -16.32 3.09 11.26
CA ARG A 58 -15.17 3.18 12.18
C ARG A 58 -15.53 4.14 13.31
N GLY A 59 -15.78 3.57 14.49
CA GLY A 59 -15.67 4.31 15.74
C GLY A 59 -14.33 5.04 15.73
N VAL A 60 -14.37 6.36 15.88
CA VAL A 60 -13.19 7.21 15.81
C VAL A 60 -12.46 7.08 17.15
N GLU A 61 -11.76 5.96 17.32
CA GLU A 61 -10.77 5.80 18.39
C GLU A 61 -9.57 6.66 17.99
N ILE A 62 -9.54 7.89 18.49
CA ILE A 62 -8.40 8.79 18.32
C ILE A 62 -7.49 8.55 19.51
N ASP A 63 -6.22 8.26 19.26
CA ASP A 63 -5.22 8.29 20.30
C ASP A 63 -5.17 9.72 20.91
N PRO A 64 -5.29 9.87 22.23
CA PRO A 64 -5.31 11.20 22.84
C PRO A 64 -4.09 12.07 22.52
N ALA A 65 -2.92 11.47 22.29
CA ALA A 65 -1.71 12.20 21.88
C ALA A 65 -1.85 12.71 20.44
N ASP A 66 -2.40 11.89 19.54
CA ASP A 66 -2.69 12.32 18.17
C ASP A 66 -3.70 13.46 18.15
N ALA A 67 -4.76 13.39 18.96
CA ALA A 67 -5.74 14.49 19.09
C ALA A 67 -5.07 15.80 19.56
N ALA A 68 -4.17 15.70 20.54
CA ALA A 68 -3.48 16.86 21.09
C ALA A 68 -2.53 17.50 20.08
N GLU A 69 -1.80 16.69 19.32
CA GLU A 69 -0.89 17.17 18.27
C GLU A 69 -1.68 17.83 17.12
N GLN A 70 -2.76 17.20 16.66
CA GLN A 70 -3.60 17.74 15.59
C GLN A 70 -4.34 19.03 15.99
N ALA A 71 -4.63 19.21 17.28
CA ALA A 71 -5.23 20.43 17.80
C ALA A 71 -4.21 21.55 18.05
N ARG A 72 -2.91 21.26 17.97
CA ARG A 72 -1.86 22.25 18.23
C ARG A 72 -1.77 23.25 17.07
N VAL A 73 -1.79 24.53 17.41
CA VAL A 73 -1.48 25.60 16.45
C VAL A 73 0.03 25.74 16.39
N VAL A 74 0.61 25.46 15.22
CA VAL A 74 2.04 25.64 14.97
C VAL A 74 2.32 27.11 14.69
N ASP A 75 3.31 27.69 15.39
CA ASP A 75 3.80 29.03 15.09
C ASP A 75 4.62 28.99 13.78
N PRO A 76 4.29 29.77 12.74
CA PRO A 76 5.08 29.84 11.51
C PRO A 76 6.55 30.30 11.73
N GLY A 77 6.85 30.88 12.89
CA GLY A 77 8.20 31.26 13.31
C GLY A 77 8.98 30.17 14.05
N ASP A 78 8.36 29.02 14.34
CA ASP A 78 8.97 27.93 15.09
C ASP A 78 10.19 27.36 14.35
N GLU A 79 11.31 27.25 15.07
CA GLU A 79 12.59 26.78 14.54
C GLU A 79 12.69 25.26 14.57
N GLU A 80 11.83 24.57 15.34
CA GLU A 80 11.81 23.11 15.44
C GLU A 80 11.31 22.42 14.15
N TYR A 81 10.60 23.17 13.29
CA TYR A 81 10.02 22.70 12.02
C TYR A 81 10.56 23.44 10.78
N ARG A 82 11.65 24.19 10.91
CA ARG A 82 12.29 24.93 9.82
C ARG A 82 13.31 24.09 9.05
#